data_AF-A0AAW2K6U0-F1
#
_entry.id   AF-A0AAW2K6U0-F1
#
_cell.length_a   1.000
_cell.length_b   1.000
_cell.length_c   1.000
_cell.angle_alpha   90.00
_cell.angle_beta   90.00
_cell.angle_gamma   90.00
#
_symmetry.space_group_name_H-M   'P 1'
#
loop_
_entity.id
_entity.type
_entity.pdbx_description
1 polymer ?
#
loop_
_entity_poly.entity_id
_entity_poly.type
_entity_poly.pdbx_seq_one_letter_code
_entity_poly.pdbx_strand_id
1 'polypeptide(L)'
;MCHPFNAEAWKHFDRMYPDFAEELRNVRMRLCAHGFAAHEPFIEELLQLWHVSVRTYDHATDRAFMMRTTLMWTVNDLPAYGMASGWTTTGVMGCPICMNDTRAFHLQHGRKACYFDCHRQFLPAHHPYRRNKRAFMKNHVENKVARLRLTRDQILDQVANISPAVEMPLLLPAGYCSDHKWTKKSIFWDLPYWSTLLIRHNLDVMHIEKNVFDNIFNMMMDIKGKTKHNMNA
;
A
#
# COMPACT_ATOMS: atom_id res chain seq x y z
N MET A 1 19.80 -7.28 3.46
CA MET A 1 18.93 -6.07 3.57
C MET A 1 19.59 -4.99 2.74
N CYS A 2 18.90 -4.43 1.73
CA CYS A 2 19.49 -3.39 0.87
C CYS A 2 19.10 -2.01 1.43
N HIS A 3 20.02 -1.04 1.38
CA HIS A 3 19.72 0.31 1.84
C HIS A 3 18.57 0.91 0.99
N PRO A 4 17.58 1.64 1.58
CA PRO A 4 16.45 2.20 0.84
C PRO A 4 16.85 3.07 -0.36
N PHE A 5 17.98 3.77 -0.28
CA PHE A 5 18.59 4.53 -1.38
C PHE A 5 18.82 3.69 -2.65
N ASN A 6 19.12 2.40 -2.49
CA ASN A 6 19.37 1.51 -3.62
C ASN A 6 18.08 0.97 -4.25
N ALA A 7 16.92 1.20 -3.63
CA ALA A 7 15.64 0.73 -4.14
C ALA A 7 15.23 1.49 -5.40
N GLU A 8 14.57 0.79 -6.33
CA GLU A 8 14.13 1.39 -7.59
C GLU A 8 13.15 2.55 -7.39
N ALA A 9 12.31 2.51 -6.35
CA ALA A 9 11.42 3.61 -6.01
C ALA A 9 12.17 4.90 -5.65
N TRP A 10 13.32 4.79 -4.98
CA TRP A 10 14.16 5.92 -4.64
C TRP A 10 14.84 6.50 -5.87
N LYS A 11 15.50 5.65 -6.66
CA LYS A 11 16.16 6.06 -7.90
C LYS A 11 15.17 6.69 -8.88
N HIS A 12 13.96 6.14 -8.96
CA HIS A 12 12.89 6.70 -9.78
C HIS A 12 12.49 8.10 -9.33
N PHE A 13 12.32 8.32 -8.02
CA PHE A 13 12.02 9.63 -7.49
C PHE A 13 13.11 10.65 -7.84
N ASP A 14 14.38 10.30 -7.66
CA ASP A 14 15.50 11.20 -7.96
C ASP A 14 15.60 11.54 -9.46
N ARG A 15 15.22 10.59 -10.35
CA ARG A 15 15.10 10.86 -11.80
C ARG A 15 13.95 11.79 -12.15
N MET A 16 12.85 11.74 -11.40
CA MET A 16 11.67 12.60 -11.62
C MET A 16 11.86 14.00 -11.03
N TYR A 17 12.66 14.15 -9.98
CA TYR A 17 12.90 15.41 -9.26
C TYR A 17 14.41 15.64 -9.06
N PRO A 18 15.17 15.87 -10.15
CA PRO A 18 16.62 16.07 -10.06
C PRO A 18 16.98 17.29 -9.21
N ASP A 19 16.20 18.37 -9.28
CA ASP A 19 16.33 19.58 -8.46
C ASP A 19 16.25 19.29 -6.95
N PHE A 20 15.39 18.35 -6.55
CA PHE A 20 15.32 17.89 -5.17
C PHE A 20 16.50 16.98 -4.83
N ALA A 21 16.93 16.13 -5.76
CA ALA A 21 18.00 15.15 -5.54
C ALA A 21 19.41 15.76 -5.52
N GLU A 22 19.60 16.91 -6.15
CA GLU A 22 20.86 17.68 -6.15
C GLU A 22 21.34 18.04 -4.74
N GLU A 23 20.40 18.39 -3.85
CA GLU A 23 20.71 18.62 -2.45
C GLU A 23 20.56 17.31 -1.64
N LEU A 24 21.70 16.65 -1.40
CA LEU A 24 21.78 15.36 -0.69
C LEU A 24 21.23 15.42 0.73
N ARG A 25 21.18 16.61 1.35
CA ARG A 25 20.64 16.82 2.70
C ARG A 25 19.13 16.98 2.74
N ASN A 26 18.45 16.97 1.59
CA ASN A 26 17.00 16.96 1.53
C ASN A 26 16.42 15.67 2.14
N VAL A 27 15.31 15.83 2.88
CA VAL A 27 14.75 14.76 3.70
C VAL A 27 13.64 14.04 2.96
N ARG A 28 13.73 12.71 2.93
CA ARG A 28 12.70 11.81 2.42
C ARG A 28 12.04 11.09 3.59
N MET A 29 10.80 11.47 3.88
CA MET A 29 10.03 10.96 4.99
C MET A 29 9.24 9.71 4.61
N ARG A 30 9.06 8.85 5.62
CA ARG A 30 8.06 7.79 5.61
C ARG A 30 7.07 8.04 6.75
N LEU A 31 5.79 7.89 6.49
CA LEU A 31 4.75 8.03 7.52
C LEU A 31 4.32 6.65 8.00
N CYS A 32 4.49 6.36 9.28
CA CYS A 32 4.03 5.11 9.90
C CYS A 32 2.94 5.47 10.89
N ALA A 33 1.69 5.10 10.61
CA ALA A 33 0.58 5.61 11.39
C ALA A 33 -0.56 4.59 11.49
N HIS A 34 -0.78 4.05 12.69
CA HIS A 34 -1.86 3.11 12.96
C HIS A 34 -3.19 3.85 13.03
N GLY A 35 -4.06 3.65 12.04
CA GLY A 35 -5.39 4.24 12.05
C GLY A 35 -5.44 5.75 11.77
N PHE A 36 -4.37 6.32 11.21
CA PHE A 36 -4.31 7.75 10.91
C PHE A 36 -5.08 8.10 9.64
N ALA A 37 -5.98 9.07 9.77
CA ALA A 37 -6.51 9.81 8.64
C ALA A 37 -5.70 11.10 8.51
N ALA A 38 -4.98 11.24 7.39
CA ALA A 38 -4.35 12.51 7.05
C ALA A 38 -5.44 13.60 6.93
N HIS A 39 -5.13 14.77 7.47
CA HIS A 39 -6.00 15.95 7.51
C HIS A 39 -5.28 17.12 6.85
N GLU A 40 -6.03 18.14 6.47
CA GLU A 40 -5.57 19.29 5.67
C GLU A 40 -4.29 19.97 6.23
N PRO A 41 -4.22 20.35 7.53
CA PRO A 41 -3.01 20.95 8.11
C PRO A 41 -1.73 20.15 7.87
N PHE A 42 -1.79 18.82 7.99
CA PHE A 42 -0.63 17.96 7.77
C PHE A 42 -0.16 18.00 6.31
N ILE A 43 -1.10 18.08 5.36
CA ILE A 43 -0.76 18.18 3.93
C ILE A 43 -0.22 19.57 3.59
N GLU A 44 -0.78 20.62 4.18
CA GLU A 44 -0.27 22.00 4.04
C GLU A 44 1.17 22.12 4.51
N GLU A 45 1.52 21.53 5.66
CA GLU A 45 2.90 21.48 6.16
C GLU A 45 3.82 20.76 5.17
N LEU A 46 3.41 19.62 4.61
CA LEU A 46 4.19 18.90 3.61
C LEU A 46 4.37 19.70 2.31
N LEU A 47 3.35 20.45 1.90
CA LEU A 47 3.43 21.34 0.74
C LEU A 47 4.38 22.51 1.02
N GLN A 48 4.34 23.09 2.21
CA GLN A 48 5.26 24.15 2.62
C GLN A 48 6.72 23.65 2.61
N LEU A 49 6.98 22.48 3.19
CA LEU A 49 8.30 21.85 3.19
C LEU A 49 8.79 21.49 1.78
N TRP A 50 7.87 21.20 0.86
CA TRP A 50 8.20 20.90 -0.54
C TRP A 50 8.48 22.15 -1.37
N HIS A 51 7.70 23.22 -1.23
CA HIS A 51 7.78 24.42 -2.08
C HIS A 51 8.65 25.53 -1.51
N VAL A 52 8.53 25.83 -0.21
CA VAL A 52 9.17 27.01 0.40
C VAL A 52 10.59 26.69 0.86
N SER A 53 10.85 25.42 1.19
CA SER A 53 12.08 24.94 1.85
C SER A 53 12.34 25.63 3.20
N VAL A 54 13.13 25.00 4.07
CA VAL A 54 13.44 25.52 5.41
C VAL A 54 14.93 25.74 5.50
N ARG A 55 15.34 26.92 5.99
CA ARG A 55 16.75 27.18 6.25
C ARG A 55 17.21 26.29 7.41
N THR A 56 18.10 25.35 7.13
CA THR A 56 18.60 24.38 8.10
C THR A 56 20.12 24.48 8.16
N TYR A 57 20.67 24.27 9.35
CA TYR A 57 22.11 24.28 9.58
C TYR A 57 22.63 22.85 9.68
N ASP A 58 23.63 22.52 8.85
CA ASP A 58 24.32 21.26 8.90
C ASP A 58 25.62 21.41 9.70
N HIS A 59 25.63 20.81 10.90
CA HIS A 59 26.77 20.85 11.81
C HIS A 59 28.00 20.12 11.24
N ALA A 60 27.82 19.10 10.40
CA ALA A 60 28.96 18.35 9.85
C ALA A 60 29.75 19.16 8.82
N THR A 61 29.09 20.04 8.07
CA THR A 61 29.72 20.89 7.06
C THR A 61 29.87 22.36 7.48
N ASP A 62 29.35 22.71 8.66
CA ASP A 62 29.29 24.09 9.19
C ASP A 62 28.65 25.08 8.19
N ARG A 63 27.58 24.64 7.51
CA ARG A 63 26.92 25.43 6.46
C ARG A 63 25.42 25.41 6.62
N ALA A 64 24.81 26.58 6.40
CA ALA A 64 23.38 26.68 6.21
C ALA A 64 23.00 26.27 4.78
N PHE A 65 21.84 25.63 4.64
CA PHE A 65 21.28 25.24 3.35
C PHE A 65 19.74 25.33 3.39
N MET A 66 19.11 25.27 2.22
CA MET A 66 17.66 25.25 2.10
C MET A 66 17.19 23.80 1.98
N MET A 67 16.70 23.25 3.09
CA MET A 67 16.21 21.88 3.17
C MET A 67 14.80 21.79 2.61
N ARG A 68 14.58 20.87 1.69
CA ARG A 68 13.24 20.43 1.27
C ARG A 68 12.94 19.06 1.85
N THR A 69 11.65 18.81 2.07
CA THR A 69 11.17 17.52 2.57
C THR A 69 10.08 16.97 1.68
N THR A 70 10.07 15.65 1.50
CA THR A 70 9.04 14.93 0.73
C THR A 70 8.54 13.70 1.48
N LEU A 71 7.26 13.37 1.33
CA LEU A 71 6.69 12.11 1.82
C LEU A 71 6.80 11.05 0.73
N MET A 72 7.70 10.08 0.88
CA MET A 72 7.90 9.03 -0.13
C MET A 72 6.85 7.93 -0.09
N TRP A 73 6.43 7.51 1.10
CA TRP A 73 5.42 6.49 1.26
C TRP A 73 4.88 6.43 2.68
N THR A 74 3.70 5.84 2.83
CA THR A 74 3.19 5.43 4.14
C THR A 74 3.52 3.95 4.42
N VAL A 75 3.62 3.58 5.69
CA VAL A 75 3.84 2.21 6.17
C VAL A 75 2.71 1.89 7.14
N ASN A 76 1.85 0.94 6.74
CA ASN A 76 0.61 0.66 7.45
C ASN A 76 0.34 -0.85 7.46
N ASP A 77 -0.39 -1.34 8.46
CA ASP A 77 -1.03 -2.65 8.31
C ASP A 77 -2.10 -2.59 7.19
N LEU A 78 -2.61 -3.75 6.77
CA LEU A 78 -3.53 -3.80 5.63
C LEU A 78 -4.85 -3.02 5.86
N PRO A 79 -5.46 -3.03 7.06
CA PRO A 79 -6.60 -2.16 7.35
C PRO A 79 -6.29 -0.66 7.26
N ALA A 80 -5.21 -0.19 7.90
CA ALA A 80 -4.85 1.23 7.85
C ALA A 80 -4.38 1.66 6.46
N TYR A 81 -3.78 0.76 5.67
CA TYR A 81 -3.52 0.99 4.25
C TYR A 81 -4.81 1.41 3.55
N GLY A 82 -5.90 0.66 3.72
CA GLY A 82 -7.16 0.95 3.04
C GLY A 82 -7.72 2.33 3.38
N MET A 83 -7.58 2.75 4.64
CA MET A 83 -7.95 4.11 5.06
C MET A 83 -7.06 5.20 4.48
N ALA A 84 -5.75 4.94 4.40
CA ALA A 84 -4.77 5.88 3.85
C ALA A 84 -4.88 6.03 2.33
N SER A 85 -5.12 4.93 1.61
CA SER A 85 -5.24 4.96 0.15
C SER A 85 -6.64 5.34 -0.31
N GLY A 86 -7.68 5.08 0.50
CA GLY A 86 -9.07 5.18 0.08
C GLY A 86 -9.56 3.96 -0.71
N TRP A 87 -8.87 2.82 -0.61
CA TRP A 87 -9.27 1.56 -1.23
C TRP A 87 -9.77 0.59 -0.17
N THR A 88 -10.93 -0.04 -0.38
CA THR A 88 -11.42 -1.07 0.55
C THR A 88 -10.54 -2.31 0.49
N THR A 89 -9.90 -2.64 1.61
CA THR A 89 -9.06 -3.84 1.75
C THR A 89 -9.84 -5.08 2.20
N THR A 90 -11.16 -4.97 2.36
CA THR A 90 -12.05 -6.08 2.74
C THR A 90 -12.61 -6.83 1.53
N GLY A 91 -12.93 -8.11 1.74
CA GLY A 91 -13.49 -8.98 0.71
C GLY A 91 -12.46 -9.52 -0.28
N VAL A 92 -12.94 -10.00 -1.44
CA VAL A 92 -12.11 -10.66 -2.49
C VAL A 92 -11.37 -9.69 -3.41
N MET A 93 -11.70 -8.39 -3.37
CA MET A 93 -10.99 -7.33 -4.12
C MET A 93 -10.12 -6.47 -3.20
N GLY A 94 -9.63 -7.07 -2.10
CA GLY A 94 -8.94 -6.34 -1.04
C GLY A 94 -7.52 -5.90 -1.39
N CYS A 95 -6.94 -6.35 -2.51
CA CYS A 95 -5.59 -5.97 -2.90
C CYS A 95 -5.61 -4.64 -3.69
N PRO A 96 -5.04 -3.55 -3.16
CA PRO A 96 -5.00 -2.25 -3.85
C PRO A 96 -4.00 -2.21 -5.02
N ILE A 97 -3.16 -3.23 -5.17
CA ILE A 97 -2.21 -3.37 -6.29
C ILE A 97 -2.86 -4.15 -7.44
N CYS A 98 -3.50 -5.28 -7.13
CA CYS A 98 -4.16 -6.10 -8.15
C CYS A 98 -5.53 -5.52 -8.55
N MET A 99 -6.18 -4.80 -7.63
CA MET A 99 -7.49 -4.18 -7.78
C MET A 99 -8.53 -5.19 -8.28
N ASN A 100 -9.16 -4.93 -9.43
CA ASN A 100 -10.18 -5.82 -10.00
C ASN A 100 -9.62 -7.17 -10.47
N ASP A 101 -8.29 -7.25 -10.72
CA ASP A 101 -7.63 -8.51 -11.07
C ASP A 101 -7.22 -9.33 -9.85
N THR A 102 -7.60 -8.89 -8.64
CA THR A 102 -7.34 -9.66 -7.42
C THR A 102 -7.91 -11.06 -7.54
N ARG A 103 -7.03 -12.05 -7.39
CA ARG A 103 -7.43 -13.45 -7.29
C ARG A 103 -7.72 -13.75 -5.82
N ALA A 104 -8.98 -13.95 -5.52
CA ALA A 104 -9.47 -14.43 -4.23
C ALA A 104 -10.86 -15.04 -4.42
N PHE A 105 -11.27 -15.86 -3.46
CA PHE A 105 -12.58 -16.50 -3.45
C PHE A 105 -13.13 -16.55 -2.03
N HIS A 106 -14.43 -16.72 -1.88
CA HIS A 106 -15.02 -16.93 -0.55
C HIS A 106 -14.97 -18.40 -0.17
N LEU A 107 -14.58 -18.69 1.07
CA LEU A 107 -14.71 -20.03 1.64
C LEU A 107 -16.20 -20.42 1.71
N GLN A 108 -16.52 -21.65 1.31
CA GLN A 108 -17.91 -22.13 1.17
C GLN A 108 -18.69 -22.04 2.50
N HIS A 109 -18.04 -22.38 3.62
CA HIS A 109 -18.68 -22.43 4.92
C HIS A 109 -18.52 -21.14 5.74
N GLY A 110 -17.45 -20.37 5.48
CA GLY A 110 -17.13 -19.18 6.28
C GLY A 110 -17.47 -17.84 5.69
N ARG A 111 -17.80 -17.76 4.39
CA ARG A 111 -17.94 -16.49 3.64
C ARG A 111 -16.74 -15.54 3.78
N LYS A 112 -15.60 -16.02 4.31
CA LYS A 112 -14.35 -15.26 4.43
C LYS A 112 -13.64 -15.27 3.10
N ALA A 113 -13.07 -14.13 2.71
CA ALA A 113 -12.21 -14.06 1.54
C ALA A 113 -10.90 -14.83 1.79
N CYS A 114 -10.54 -15.69 0.84
CA CYS A 114 -9.34 -16.49 0.86
C CYS A 114 -8.48 -16.15 -0.35
N TYR A 115 -7.18 -16.00 -0.09
CA TYR A 115 -6.14 -15.69 -1.08
C TYR A 115 -5.19 -16.88 -1.27
N PHE A 116 -5.58 -18.06 -0.77
CA PHE A 116 -4.78 -19.28 -0.91
C PHE A 116 -4.54 -19.57 -2.40
N ASP A 117 -3.33 -19.99 -2.71
CA ASP A 117 -2.87 -20.34 -4.05
C ASP A 117 -2.89 -19.21 -5.10
N CYS A 118 -3.24 -17.98 -4.70
CA CYS A 118 -3.32 -16.84 -5.61
C CYS A 118 -1.95 -16.16 -5.86
N HIS A 119 -0.91 -16.59 -5.15
CA HIS A 119 0.44 -16.00 -5.21
C HIS A 119 1.31 -16.62 -6.33
N ARG A 120 0.98 -17.82 -6.84
CA ARG A 120 1.79 -18.50 -7.86
C ARG A 120 1.90 -17.74 -9.18
N GLN A 121 0.95 -16.85 -9.47
CA GLN A 121 0.97 -15.97 -10.64
C GLN A 121 2.15 -14.99 -10.66
N PHE A 122 2.80 -14.74 -9.51
CA PHE A 122 3.97 -13.86 -9.41
C PHE A 122 5.31 -14.58 -9.65
N LEU A 123 5.30 -15.92 -9.73
CA LEU A 123 6.49 -16.70 -10.05
C LEU A 123 6.83 -16.60 -11.54
N PRO A 124 8.07 -16.84 -11.99
CA PRO A 124 8.38 -16.97 -13.42
C PRO A 124 7.49 -18.01 -14.12
N ALA A 125 7.15 -17.80 -15.39
CA ALA A 125 6.20 -18.66 -16.12
C ALA A 125 6.61 -20.15 -16.15
N HIS A 126 7.91 -20.43 -16.17
CA HIS A 126 8.47 -21.78 -16.15
C HIS A 126 8.77 -22.33 -14.74
N HIS A 127 8.39 -21.62 -13.68
CA HIS A 127 8.68 -22.03 -12.32
C HIS A 127 7.94 -23.34 -11.95
N PRO A 128 8.61 -24.37 -11.38
CA PRO A 128 8.01 -25.69 -11.12
C PRO A 128 6.71 -25.63 -10.29
N TYR A 129 6.64 -24.74 -9.31
CA TYR A 129 5.45 -24.59 -8.46
C TYR A 129 4.18 -24.18 -9.21
N ARG A 130 4.27 -23.52 -10.37
CA ARG A 130 3.09 -23.23 -11.20
C ARG A 130 2.39 -24.48 -11.71
N ARG A 131 3.15 -25.58 -11.90
CA ARG A 131 2.64 -26.88 -12.39
C ARG A 131 2.40 -27.89 -11.26
N ASN A 132 2.67 -27.51 -10.02
CA ASN A 132 2.50 -28.39 -8.87
C ASN A 132 1.00 -28.52 -8.53
N LYS A 133 0.42 -29.68 -8.86
CA LYS A 133 -0.98 -30.04 -8.65
C LYS A 133 -1.27 -30.69 -7.29
N ARG A 134 -0.22 -30.92 -6.47
CA ARG A 134 -0.30 -31.70 -5.22
C ARG A 134 -0.11 -30.85 -3.97
N ALA A 135 0.86 -29.93 -3.96
CA ALA A 135 1.19 -29.14 -2.77
C ALA A 135 0.29 -27.90 -2.57
N PHE A 136 -0.48 -27.52 -3.59
CA PHE A 136 -1.36 -26.35 -3.60
C PHE A 136 -2.81 -26.77 -3.84
N MET A 137 -3.60 -25.96 -4.54
CA MET A 137 -4.96 -26.33 -4.91
C MET A 137 -4.94 -27.59 -5.80
N LYS A 138 -5.71 -28.60 -5.40
CA LYS A 138 -5.72 -29.91 -6.03
C LYS A 138 -6.03 -29.78 -7.51
N ASN A 139 -5.19 -30.38 -8.35
CA ASN A 139 -5.33 -30.38 -9.81
C ASN A 139 -5.28 -28.99 -10.48
N HIS A 140 -4.85 -27.93 -9.77
CA HIS A 140 -4.72 -26.59 -10.34
C HIS A 140 -3.32 -26.34 -10.91
N VAL A 141 -3.26 -25.71 -12.10
CA VAL A 141 -2.04 -25.24 -12.76
C VAL A 141 -2.17 -23.75 -13.01
N GLU A 142 -1.17 -22.98 -12.57
CA GLU A 142 -1.18 -21.52 -12.66
C GLU A 142 -0.48 -21.02 -13.92
N ASN A 143 -1.28 -20.71 -14.94
CA ASN A 143 -0.81 -20.22 -16.24
C ASN A 143 -0.87 -18.69 -16.36
N LYS A 144 -1.52 -17.98 -15.43
CA LYS A 144 -1.70 -16.53 -15.55
C LYS A 144 -0.41 -15.79 -15.21
N VAL A 145 -0.21 -14.67 -15.88
CA VAL A 145 0.88 -13.76 -15.60
C VAL A 145 0.41 -12.75 -14.56
N ALA A 146 1.31 -12.38 -13.65
CA ALA A 146 1.04 -11.27 -12.75
C ALA A 146 0.67 -10.01 -13.55
N ARG A 147 -0.39 -9.33 -13.12
CA ARG A 147 -0.76 -8.04 -13.69
C ARG A 147 0.43 -7.08 -13.56
N LEU A 148 0.69 -6.30 -14.62
CA LEU A 148 1.58 -5.16 -14.53
C LEU A 148 0.97 -4.12 -13.58
N ARG A 149 1.82 -3.45 -12.80
CA ARG A 149 1.38 -2.32 -11.99
C ARG A 149 0.76 -1.28 -12.91
N LEU A 150 -0.37 -0.72 -12.51
CA LEU A 150 -0.98 0.38 -13.23
C LEU A 150 0.01 1.55 -13.33
N THR A 151 0.02 2.21 -14.48
CA THR A 151 0.81 3.42 -14.69
C THR A 151 0.26 4.57 -13.84
N ARG A 152 1.05 5.63 -13.67
CA ARG A 152 0.62 6.88 -13.04
C ARG A 152 -0.73 7.35 -13.58
N ASP A 153 -0.80 7.49 -14.91
CA ASP A 153 -1.96 8.13 -15.56
C ASP A 153 -3.21 7.26 -15.40
N GLN A 154 -3.06 5.93 -15.50
CA GLN A 154 -4.17 5.00 -15.25
C GLN A 154 -4.74 5.09 -13.84
N ILE A 155 -3.90 5.30 -12.82
CA ILE A 155 -4.36 5.43 -11.43
C ILE A 155 -4.99 6.81 -11.22
N LEU A 156 -4.40 7.87 -11.80
CA LEU A 156 -4.97 9.21 -11.74
C LEU A 156 -6.36 9.25 -12.38
N ASP A 157 -6.55 8.63 -13.55
CA ASP A 157 -7.85 8.56 -14.22
C ASP A 157 -8.90 7.85 -13.35
N GLN A 158 -8.51 6.78 -12.64
CA GLN A 158 -9.41 6.11 -11.71
C GLN A 158 -9.80 6.98 -10.52
N VAL A 159 -8.85 7.77 -9.99
CA VAL A 159 -9.04 8.57 -8.78
C VAL A 159 -9.67 9.94 -9.07
N ALA A 160 -9.52 10.46 -10.29
CA ALA A 160 -9.98 11.80 -10.66
C ALA A 160 -11.48 12.01 -10.45
N ASN A 161 -12.29 10.98 -10.70
CA ASN A 161 -13.75 11.04 -10.60
C ASN A 161 -14.30 10.63 -9.22
N ILE A 162 -13.42 10.42 -8.23
CA ILE A 162 -13.82 9.97 -6.89
C ILE A 162 -13.95 11.17 -5.97
N SER A 163 -15.07 11.26 -5.27
CA SER A 163 -15.31 12.32 -4.30
C SER A 163 -14.26 12.32 -3.17
N PRO A 164 -13.82 13.51 -2.70
CA PRO A 164 -12.99 13.65 -1.52
C PRO A 164 -13.65 13.07 -0.27
N ALA A 165 -12.83 12.67 0.70
CA ALA A 165 -13.27 12.08 1.97
C ALA A 165 -14.23 12.96 2.79
N VAL A 166 -14.15 14.28 2.60
CA VAL A 166 -14.79 15.31 3.43
C VAL A 166 -16.25 15.52 3.03
N GLU A 167 -16.63 15.20 1.78
CA GLU A 167 -17.94 15.59 1.28
C GLU A 167 -19.07 14.67 1.76
N MET A 168 -18.86 13.34 1.86
CA MET A 168 -19.91 12.40 2.33
C MET A 168 -19.34 11.08 2.90
N PRO A 169 -19.20 10.92 4.24
CA PRO A 169 -18.65 9.70 4.85
C PRO A 169 -19.49 8.43 4.64
N LEU A 170 -20.77 8.58 4.25
CA LEU A 170 -21.75 7.50 4.18
C LEU A 170 -22.16 7.11 2.75
N LEU A 171 -21.84 7.95 1.75
CA LEU A 171 -22.17 7.68 0.36
C LEU A 171 -20.91 7.20 -0.35
N LEU A 172 -20.94 5.92 -0.72
CA LEU A 172 -19.88 5.30 -1.50
C LEU A 172 -19.91 5.86 -2.93
N PRO A 173 -18.74 6.02 -3.58
CA PRO A 173 -18.70 6.56 -4.93
C PRO A 173 -19.49 5.67 -5.92
N ALA A 174 -20.03 6.28 -6.97
CA ALA A 174 -20.65 5.55 -8.06
C ALA A 174 -19.66 4.53 -8.65
N GLY A 175 -20.11 3.30 -8.88
CA GLY A 175 -19.23 2.20 -9.31
C GLY A 175 -18.58 1.41 -8.17
N TYR A 176 -18.82 1.78 -6.90
CA TYR A 176 -18.34 0.99 -5.76
C TYR A 176 -18.96 -0.42 -5.77
N CYS A 177 -18.11 -1.44 -5.56
CA CYS A 177 -18.41 -2.87 -5.65
C CYS A 177 -18.73 -3.41 -7.05
N SER A 178 -19.16 -2.59 -8.01
CA SER A 178 -19.34 -3.01 -9.41
C SER A 178 -18.05 -2.90 -10.21
N ASP A 179 -17.48 -1.69 -10.24
CA ASP A 179 -16.36 -1.34 -11.13
C ASP A 179 -15.06 -1.13 -10.36
N HIS A 180 -15.13 -0.74 -9.08
CA HIS A 180 -13.94 -0.56 -8.23
C HIS A 180 -14.26 -0.70 -6.73
N LYS A 181 -13.22 -0.64 -5.89
CA LYS A 181 -13.33 -0.63 -4.42
C LYS A 181 -12.83 0.65 -3.78
N TRP A 182 -12.65 1.72 -4.56
CA TRP A 182 -12.39 3.03 -3.97
C TRP A 182 -13.57 3.53 -3.15
N THR A 183 -13.29 4.01 -1.94
CA THR A 183 -14.26 4.62 -1.03
C THR A 183 -14.14 6.12 -0.98
N LYS A 184 -12.96 6.67 -1.27
CA LYS A 184 -12.66 8.10 -1.24
C LYS A 184 -11.40 8.40 -2.05
N LYS A 185 -11.29 9.63 -2.52
CA LYS A 185 -10.00 10.20 -2.92
C LYS A 185 -9.20 10.55 -1.67
N SER A 186 -8.02 9.95 -1.54
CA SER A 186 -7.09 10.25 -0.44
C SER A 186 -6.53 11.68 -0.55
N ILE A 187 -6.40 12.37 0.58
CA ILE A 187 -5.82 13.72 0.63
C ILE A 187 -4.34 13.76 0.21
N PHE A 188 -3.64 12.62 0.25
CA PHE A 188 -2.27 12.55 -0.25
C PHE A 188 -2.17 12.85 -1.76
N TRP A 189 -3.27 12.73 -2.52
CA TRP A 189 -3.31 13.10 -3.93
C TRP A 189 -3.15 14.60 -4.18
N ASP A 190 -3.25 15.43 -3.15
CA ASP A 190 -3.03 16.87 -3.24
C ASP A 190 -1.53 17.23 -3.22
N LEU A 191 -0.66 16.29 -2.83
CA LEU A 191 0.79 16.46 -2.95
C LEU A 191 1.22 16.33 -4.42
N PRO A 192 1.97 17.31 -4.98
CA PRO A 192 2.25 17.40 -6.41
C PRO A 192 3.06 16.22 -6.96
N TYR A 193 3.85 15.58 -6.10
CA TYR A 193 4.68 14.43 -6.44
C TYR A 193 4.02 13.07 -6.18
N TRP A 194 2.87 13.01 -5.50
CA TRP A 194 2.30 11.74 -5.04
C TRP A 194 1.99 10.76 -6.18
N SER A 195 1.49 11.30 -7.30
CA SER A 195 1.14 10.53 -8.48
C SER A 195 2.35 9.88 -9.16
N THR A 196 3.55 10.46 -9.03
CA THR A 196 4.76 10.00 -9.71
C THR A 196 5.50 8.91 -8.93
N LEU A 197 5.15 8.70 -7.66
CA LEU A 197 5.73 7.67 -6.81
C LEU A 197 5.41 6.26 -7.32
N LEU A 198 6.43 5.41 -7.49
CA LEU A 198 6.25 4.00 -7.85
C LEU A 198 5.57 3.19 -6.73
N ILE A 199 5.77 3.59 -5.49
CA ILE A 199 5.23 2.94 -4.29
C ILE A 199 4.78 4.06 -3.34
N ARG A 200 3.47 4.17 -3.13
CA ARG A 200 2.85 5.18 -2.24
C ARG A 200 2.58 4.66 -0.84
N HIS A 201 2.28 3.37 -0.74
CA HIS A 201 1.84 2.74 0.49
C HIS A 201 2.54 1.38 0.61
N ASN A 202 3.13 1.15 1.76
CA ASN A 202 3.85 -0.07 2.13
C ASN A 202 3.13 -0.76 3.27
N LEU A 203 3.29 -2.07 3.34
CA LEU A 203 2.79 -2.87 4.44
C LEU A 203 3.77 -2.87 5.61
N ASP A 204 3.25 -2.66 6.82
CA ASP A 204 4.01 -2.83 8.06
C ASP A 204 4.19 -4.32 8.35
N VAL A 205 5.27 -4.89 7.81
CA VAL A 205 5.60 -6.31 7.94
C VAL A 205 5.76 -6.71 9.40
N MET A 206 6.31 -5.85 10.27
CA MET A 206 6.50 -6.20 11.69
C MET A 206 5.16 -6.42 12.39
N HIS A 207 4.20 -5.50 12.18
CA HIS A 207 2.86 -5.66 12.75
C HIS A 207 2.13 -6.85 12.14
N ILE A 208 2.27 -7.08 10.83
CA ILE A 208 1.66 -8.23 10.15
C ILE A 208 2.23 -9.54 10.69
N GLU A 209 3.55 -9.67 10.79
CA GLU A 209 4.22 -10.87 11.30
C GLU A 209 3.85 -11.15 12.75
N LYS A 210 3.86 -10.12 13.60
CA LYS A 210 3.40 -10.24 14.99
C LYS A 210 1.96 -10.76 15.04
N ASN A 211 1.06 -10.17 14.25
CA ASN A 211 -0.34 -10.59 14.20
C ASN A 211 -0.50 -12.03 13.70
N VAL A 212 0.29 -12.46 12.72
CA VAL A 212 0.28 -13.84 12.21
C VAL A 212 0.81 -14.80 13.28
N PHE A 213 1.95 -14.48 13.90
CA PHE A 213 2.54 -15.26 14.97
C PHE A 213 1.57 -15.42 16.15
N ASP A 214 1.00 -14.32 16.63
CA ASP A 214 0.05 -14.33 17.75
C ASP A 214 -1.16 -15.24 17.42
N ASN A 215 -1.68 -15.20 16.18
CA ASN A 215 -2.80 -16.07 15.78
C ASN A 215 -2.41 -17.56 15.78
N ILE A 216 -1.24 -17.91 15.25
CA ILE A 216 -0.75 -19.29 15.21
C ILE A 216 -0.45 -19.79 16.63
N PHE A 217 0.24 -18.96 17.43
CA PHE A 217 0.59 -19.29 18.80
C PHE A 217 -0.66 -19.48 19.68
N ASN A 218 -1.62 -18.54 19.61
CA ASN A 218 -2.88 -18.66 20.36
C ASN A 218 -3.67 -19.91 19.97
N MET A 219 -3.65 -20.28 18.67
CA MET A 219 -4.23 -21.54 18.18
C MET A 219 -3.53 -22.76 18.79
N MET A 220 -2.19 -22.84 18.70
CA MET A 220 -1.42 -23.99 19.18
C MET A 220 -1.55 -24.18 20.69
N MET A 221 -1.67 -23.09 21.44
CA MET A 221 -1.77 -23.10 22.90
C MET A 221 -3.22 -23.15 23.42
N ASP A 222 -4.21 -23.24 22.53
CA ASP A 222 -5.65 -23.23 22.84
C ASP A 222 -6.06 -22.13 23.84
N ILE A 223 -5.57 -20.90 23.61
CA ILE A 223 -5.84 -19.78 24.50
C ILE A 223 -7.29 -19.32 24.30
N LYS A 224 -8.17 -19.68 25.23
CA LYS A 224 -9.60 -19.32 25.22
C LYS A 224 -9.82 -17.84 24.92
N GLY A 225 -10.71 -17.56 23.96
CA GLY A 225 -11.08 -16.20 23.55
C GLY A 225 -10.08 -15.51 22.61
N LYS A 226 -8.91 -16.09 22.33
CA LYS A 226 -7.90 -15.54 21.40
C LYS A 226 -7.72 -16.38 20.14
N THR A 227 -8.29 -17.58 20.08
CA THR A 227 -8.26 -18.42 18.89
C THR A 227 -9.19 -17.86 17.82
N LYS A 228 -8.72 -17.84 16.56
CA LYS A 228 -9.53 -17.42 15.39
C LYS A 228 -10.20 -18.60 14.68
N HIS A 229 -10.17 -19.80 15.29
CA HIS A 229 -10.91 -20.97 14.80
C HIS A 229 -12.38 -20.80 15.12
N ASN A 230 -13.18 -20.80 14.06
CA ASN A 230 -14.61 -20.92 14.16
C ASN A 230 -15.04 -22.17 13.40
N MET A 231 -16.12 -22.82 13.84
CA MET A 231 -16.70 -24.01 13.18
C MET A 231 -17.12 -23.76 11.72
N ASN A 232 -17.13 -22.50 11.30
CA ASN A 232 -17.49 -22.05 9.96
C ASN A 232 -16.23 -21.73 9.12
N ALA A 233 -15.16 -22.51 9.21
CA ALA A 233 -13.97 -22.32 8.36
C ALA A 233 -14.12 -23.03 7.02
#